data_AF-A0A2N1TQU6-F1
#
_entry.id   AF-A0A2N1TQU6-F1
#
_cell.length_a   1.000
_cell.length_b   1.000
_cell.length_c   1.000
_cell.angle_alpha   90.00
_cell.angle_beta   90.00
_cell.angle_gamma   90.00
#
_symmetry.space_group_name_H-M   'P 1'
#
loop_
_entity.id
_entity.type
_entity.pdbx_description
1 polymer ?
#
loop_
_entity_poly.entity_id
_entity_poly.type
_entity_poly.pdbx_seq_one_letter_code
_entity_poly.pdbx_strand_id
1 'polypeptide(L)'
;MTENKDSKSLLKKIDLGDMKILIIGVILLIIPVLFLLFSLSRTGKKDVATSARDRLGMSKAAFSFQRTASQHPAGKTGTSAKPSAKQLSPEKEWAQAAERISKAPAYIPPQIAALPPSERKYFEAEKHTGIRNANVLISQGRLDEARAICDEILRTENENEFLRFMASGNLCTIYDEKGDIAALRKEFLRYLDLLESLKIKGFEAKNIKAGYLSMNKMLLDFGKVRSDPIVRSHIGEVIRQNGAEGVATVDSVLDDTLGYLKNFPSSKH
;
A
#
# COMPACT_ATOMS: atom_id res chain seq x y z
N MET A 1 -4.54 66.50 21.91
CA MET A 1 -4.65 65.24 22.67
C MET A 1 -6.00 64.60 22.35
N THR A 2 -6.02 63.70 21.37
CA THR A 2 -7.21 62.93 20.99
C THR A 2 -6.75 61.58 20.45
N GLU A 3 -6.48 60.66 21.36
CA GLU A 3 -6.43 59.21 21.12
C GLU A 3 -7.51 58.57 22.03
N ASN A 4 -8.03 57.41 21.62
CA ASN A 4 -9.04 56.57 22.30
C ASN A 4 -10.53 56.84 22.05
N LYS A 5 -10.96 57.05 20.80
CA LYS A 5 -12.36 56.76 20.41
C LYS A 5 -12.54 55.76 19.27
N ASP A 6 -11.49 55.42 18.51
CA ASP A 6 -11.63 54.56 17.33
C ASP A 6 -11.56 53.04 17.62
N SER A 7 -10.95 52.63 18.73
CA SER A 7 -10.83 51.19 19.05
C SER A 7 -12.16 50.55 19.51
N LYS A 8 -13.12 51.36 19.99
CA LYS A 8 -14.42 50.85 20.49
C LYS A 8 -15.47 50.69 19.39
N SER A 9 -15.31 51.31 18.21
CA SER A 9 -16.28 51.22 17.11
C SER A 9 -16.03 50.02 16.20
N LEU A 10 -14.79 49.52 16.12
CA LEU A 10 -14.43 48.35 15.32
C LEU A 10 -14.88 47.02 15.95
N LEU A 11 -15.03 46.96 17.28
CA LEU A 11 -15.53 45.76 17.98
C LEU A 11 -17.06 45.59 17.90
N LYS A 12 -17.81 46.63 17.48
CA LYS A 12 -19.27 46.56 17.34
C LYS A 12 -19.75 46.01 16.00
N LYS A 13 -18.83 45.69 15.08
CA LYS A 13 -19.11 45.19 13.73
C LYS A 13 -18.82 43.70 13.53
N ILE A 14 -18.51 42.98 14.61
CA ILE A 14 -18.32 41.53 14.55
C ILE A 14 -19.67 40.88 14.83
N ASP A 15 -20.23 40.26 13.79
CA ASP A 15 -21.50 39.54 13.87
C ASP A 15 -21.36 38.39 14.87
N LEU A 16 -22.37 38.20 15.73
CA LEU A 16 -22.33 37.14 16.75
C LEU A 16 -22.27 35.74 16.12
N GLY A 17 -22.67 35.60 14.85
CA GLY A 17 -22.51 34.38 14.06
C GLY A 17 -21.04 34.08 13.74
N ASP A 18 -20.29 35.07 13.28
CA ASP A 18 -18.87 34.91 12.91
C ASP A 18 -17.98 34.64 14.11
N MET A 19 -18.26 35.24 15.28
CA MET A 19 -17.55 34.88 16.50
C MET A 19 -17.76 33.41 16.90
N LYS A 20 -18.96 32.86 16.70
CA LYS A 20 -19.23 31.45 17.04
C LYS A 20 -18.46 30.50 16.11
N ILE A 21 -18.43 30.80 14.81
CA ILE A 21 -17.68 30.02 13.82
C ILE A 21 -16.17 30.12 14.06
N LEU A 22 -15.66 31.31 14.40
CA LEU A 22 -14.26 31.50 14.76
C LEU A 22 -13.90 30.73 16.05
N ILE A 23 -14.74 30.78 17.07
CA ILE A 23 -14.53 30.03 18.32
C ILE A 23 -14.57 28.52 18.06
N ILE A 24 -15.54 28.03 17.26
CA ILE A 24 -15.61 26.61 16.88
C ILE A 24 -14.37 26.19 16.10
N GLY A 25 -13.90 27.01 15.15
CA GLY A 25 -12.69 26.75 14.38
C GLY A 25 -11.43 26.69 15.25
N VAL A 26 -11.31 27.60 16.23
CA VAL A 26 -10.21 27.59 17.20
C VAL A 26 -10.27 26.35 18.09
N ILE A 27 -11.45 25.96 18.56
CA ILE A 27 -11.61 24.72 19.35
C ILE A 27 -11.24 23.48 18.50
N LEU A 28 -11.66 23.44 17.23
CA LEU A 28 -11.33 22.36 16.30
C LEU A 28 -9.82 22.27 16.01
N LEU A 29 -9.11 23.40 16.06
CA LEU A 29 -7.66 23.46 15.90
C LEU A 29 -6.91 23.06 17.19
N ILE A 30 -7.51 23.31 18.36
CA ILE A 30 -6.93 22.94 19.66
C ILE A 30 -6.95 21.41 19.88
N ILE A 31 -7.97 20.69 19.38
CA ILE A 31 -8.09 19.23 19.54
C ILE A 31 -6.87 18.46 19.00
N PRO A 32 -6.39 18.66 17.75
CA PRO A 32 -5.20 17.98 17.24
C PRO A 32 -3.92 18.42 17.97
N VAL A 33 -3.82 19.66 18.45
CA VAL A 33 -2.68 20.13 19.25
C VAL A 33 -2.65 19.47 20.63
N LEU A 34 -3.81 19.32 21.29
CA LEU A 34 -3.93 18.58 22.55
C LEU A 34 -3.66 17.08 22.34
N PHE A 35 -4.07 16.50 21.21
CA PHE A 35 -3.73 15.12 20.85
C PHE A 35 -2.22 14.93 20.64
N LEU A 36 -1.55 15.89 19.98
CA LEU A 36 -0.10 15.90 19.84
C LEU A 36 0.61 16.07 21.19
N LEU A 37 0.15 16.97 22.05
CA LEU A 37 0.72 17.15 23.39
C LEU A 37 0.46 15.95 24.31
N PHE A 38 -0.69 15.30 24.19
CA PHE A 38 -1.02 14.08 24.93
C PHE A 38 -0.19 12.88 24.46
N SER A 39 0.07 12.77 23.16
CA SER A 39 0.97 11.74 22.61
C SER A 39 2.43 12.01 23.00
N LEU A 40 2.88 13.26 23.04
CA LEU A 40 4.23 13.64 23.51
C LEU A 40 4.41 13.44 25.02
N SER A 41 3.38 13.74 25.83
CA SER A 41 3.46 13.61 27.30
C SER A 41 3.38 12.15 27.78
N ARG A 42 2.93 11.22 26.93
CA ARG A 42 2.97 9.77 27.19
C ARG A 42 4.27 9.10 26.74
N THR A 43 5.14 9.79 26.01
CA THR A 43 6.50 9.29 25.68
C THR A 43 7.50 9.53 26.81
N GLY A 44 7.15 9.07 28.01
CA GLY A 44 8.14 8.78 29.05
C GLY A 44 8.81 7.45 28.73
N LYS A 45 10.02 7.50 28.16
CA LYS A 45 11.00 6.39 28.05
C LYS A 45 10.39 5.00 27.84
N LYS A 46 9.93 4.70 26.63
CA LYS A 46 9.87 3.32 26.09
C LYS A 46 9.66 3.38 24.58
N ASP A 47 10.48 2.60 23.89
CA ASP A 47 10.67 2.61 22.45
C ASP A 47 9.37 2.60 21.65
N VAL A 48 9.21 3.65 20.83
CA VAL A 48 8.13 3.81 19.84
C VAL A 48 8.12 2.69 18.81
N ALA A 49 9.22 1.93 18.67
CA ALA A 49 9.29 0.73 17.85
C ALA A 49 8.48 -0.47 18.39
N THR A 50 8.09 -0.46 19.66
CA THR A 50 7.37 -1.59 20.28
C THR A 50 5.85 -1.46 20.17
N SER A 51 5.34 -0.22 20.13
CA SER A 51 3.90 0.08 20.20
C SER A 51 3.15 -0.14 18.89
N ALA A 52 3.83 -0.09 17.74
CA ALA A 52 3.24 -0.44 16.45
C ALA A 52 3.14 -1.96 16.25
N ARG A 53 4.03 -2.73 16.90
CA ARG A 53 4.07 -4.19 16.81
C ARG A 53 2.98 -4.86 17.66
N ASP A 54 2.60 -4.24 18.78
CA ASP A 54 1.52 -4.73 19.66
C ASP A 54 0.11 -4.37 19.16
N ARG A 55 -0.05 -3.40 18.24
CA ARG A 55 -1.36 -3.09 17.60
C ARG A 55 -1.67 -3.94 16.38
N LEU A 56 -0.69 -4.71 15.89
CA LEU A 56 -0.83 -5.64 14.78
C LEU A 56 -1.01 -7.09 15.25
N GLY A 57 -1.72 -7.34 16.35
CA GLY A 57 -2.22 -8.68 16.70
C GLY A 57 -1.19 -9.84 16.69
N MET A 58 0.11 -9.56 16.73
CA MET A 58 1.16 -10.57 16.72
C MET A 58 1.37 -11.01 18.16
N SER A 59 0.64 -12.05 18.53
CA SER A 59 0.71 -12.72 19.83
C SER A 59 2.17 -12.94 20.28
N LYS A 60 2.58 -12.27 21.36
CA LYS A 60 3.75 -12.65 22.18
C LYS A 60 3.44 -13.81 23.15
N ALA A 61 2.36 -14.56 22.94
CA ALA A 61 1.87 -15.59 23.86
C ALA A 61 2.04 -17.03 23.36
N ALA A 62 3.02 -17.32 22.49
CA ALA A 62 3.26 -18.69 21.98
C ALA A 62 4.61 -19.30 22.36
N PHE A 63 5.42 -18.63 23.20
CA PHE A 63 6.70 -19.18 23.67
C PHE A 63 6.88 -18.95 25.17
N SER A 64 6.02 -19.59 25.98
CA SER A 64 6.40 -20.01 27.33
C SER A 64 6.62 -21.52 27.29
N PHE A 65 7.80 -21.95 26.84
CA PHE A 65 8.30 -23.27 27.21
C PHE A 65 8.66 -23.23 28.70
N GLN A 66 7.65 -23.33 29.56
CA GLN A 66 7.88 -23.75 30.93
C GLN A 66 8.32 -25.21 30.85
N ARG A 67 9.62 -25.38 31.03
CA ARG A 67 10.35 -26.64 31.12
C ARG A 67 9.83 -27.43 32.33
N THR A 68 8.74 -28.17 32.18
CA THR A 68 8.38 -29.24 33.12
C THR A 68 9.03 -30.53 32.65
N ALA A 69 10.35 -30.61 32.85
CA ALA A 69 11.01 -31.89 32.96
C ALA A 69 10.69 -32.44 34.36
N SER A 70 9.94 -33.54 34.41
CA SER A 70 9.98 -34.63 35.41
C SER A 70 8.58 -35.12 35.76
N GLN A 71 8.20 -36.29 35.23
CA GLN A 71 7.94 -37.51 36.02
C GLN A 71 7.24 -38.55 35.13
N HIS A 72 7.94 -39.66 34.90
CA HIS A 72 7.39 -40.91 34.40
C HIS A 72 6.34 -41.48 35.40
N PRO A 73 5.45 -42.35 34.91
CA PRO A 73 5.66 -43.76 35.22
C PRO A 73 5.74 -44.64 33.97
N ALA A 74 6.48 -45.72 34.13
CA ALA A 74 6.72 -46.75 33.14
C ALA A 74 5.45 -47.57 32.85
N GLY A 75 5.18 -47.81 31.57
CA GLY A 75 4.23 -48.81 31.10
C GLY A 75 4.85 -49.56 29.92
N LYS A 76 5.26 -50.81 30.17
CA LYS A 76 5.80 -51.75 29.19
C LYS A 76 4.70 -52.24 28.24
N THR A 77 4.83 -51.95 26.96
CA THR A 77 4.38 -52.75 25.79
C THR A 77 5.16 -52.18 24.60
N GLY A 78 6.00 -52.90 23.86
CA GLY A 78 5.77 -54.18 23.21
C GLY A 78 5.41 -53.90 21.75
N THR A 79 6.39 -54.06 20.83
CA THR A 79 6.32 -53.96 19.34
C THR A 79 5.99 -52.57 18.77
N SER A 80 6.68 -52.00 17.78
CA SER A 80 7.46 -52.53 16.66
C SER A 80 8.52 -51.48 16.25
N ALA A 81 9.73 -51.92 15.94
CA ALA A 81 10.79 -51.05 15.44
C ALA A 81 10.41 -50.54 14.04
N LYS A 82 9.87 -49.32 13.98
CA LYS A 82 9.87 -48.52 12.75
C LYS A 82 11.31 -48.39 12.27
N PRO A 83 11.58 -48.46 10.95
CA PRO A 83 12.92 -48.21 10.45
C PRO A 83 13.35 -46.83 10.93
N SER A 84 14.56 -46.75 11.49
CA SER A 84 15.14 -45.51 12.00
C SER A 84 14.97 -44.44 10.93
N ALA A 85 14.08 -43.48 11.17
CA ALA A 85 13.98 -42.30 10.35
C ALA A 85 15.39 -41.72 10.28
N LYS A 86 15.94 -41.61 9.07
CA LYS A 86 17.25 -41.02 8.81
C LYS A 86 17.32 -39.74 9.64
N GLN A 87 18.17 -39.72 10.67
CA GLN A 87 18.33 -38.57 11.55
C GLN A 87 18.74 -37.41 10.64
N LEU A 88 17.78 -36.56 10.30
CA LEU A 88 18.03 -35.37 9.50
C LEU A 88 18.80 -34.45 10.43
N SER A 89 19.83 -33.78 9.91
CA SER A 89 20.52 -32.79 10.74
C SER A 89 19.49 -31.75 11.20
N PRO A 90 19.62 -31.19 12.42
CA PRO A 90 18.68 -30.21 12.94
C PRO A 90 18.39 -29.09 11.93
N GLU A 91 19.38 -28.67 11.15
CA GLU A 91 19.24 -27.66 10.10
C GLU A 91 18.31 -28.11 8.96
N LYS A 92 18.38 -29.39 8.55
CA LYS A 92 17.48 -29.96 7.54
C LYS A 92 16.06 -30.14 8.09
N GLU A 93 15.92 -30.50 9.37
CA GLU A 93 14.60 -30.57 10.02
C GLU A 93 13.96 -29.19 10.13
N TRP A 94 14.74 -28.17 10.49
CA TRP A 94 14.29 -26.78 10.52
C TRP A 94 13.94 -26.24 9.14
N ALA A 95 14.75 -26.52 8.12
CA ALA A 95 14.44 -26.12 6.74
C ALA A 95 13.14 -26.78 6.24
N GLN A 96 12.96 -28.08 6.49
CA GLN A 96 11.71 -28.78 6.16
C GLN A 96 10.51 -28.25 6.95
N ALA A 97 10.68 -27.93 8.23
CA ALA A 97 9.62 -27.35 9.05
C ALA A 97 9.23 -25.95 8.55
N ALA A 98 10.23 -25.10 8.24
CA ALA A 98 10.02 -23.78 7.67
C ALA A 98 9.30 -23.87 6.31
N GLU A 99 9.72 -24.79 5.45
CA GLU A 99 9.06 -25.05 4.17
C GLU A 99 7.59 -25.49 4.37
N ARG A 100 7.33 -26.45 5.27
CA ARG A 100 5.97 -26.90 5.59
C ARG A 100 5.10 -25.76 6.12
N ILE A 101 5.62 -24.94 7.02
CA ILE A 101 4.91 -23.79 7.57
C ILE A 101 4.63 -22.75 6.48
N SER A 102 5.59 -22.49 5.58
CA SER A 102 5.44 -21.54 4.48
C SER A 102 4.43 -21.98 3.41
N LYS A 103 4.20 -23.29 3.28
CA LYS A 103 3.26 -23.88 2.32
C LYS A 103 1.90 -24.25 2.92
N ALA A 104 1.79 -24.26 4.24
CA ALA A 104 0.53 -24.57 4.90
C ALA A 104 -0.55 -23.54 4.51
N PRO A 105 -1.80 -23.97 4.27
CA PRO A 105 -2.89 -23.04 4.07
C PRO A 105 -3.04 -22.19 5.34
N ALA A 106 -3.22 -20.88 5.14
CA ALA A 106 -3.47 -19.99 6.27
C ALA A 106 -4.78 -20.39 6.96
N TYR A 107 -4.76 -20.41 8.29
CA TYR A 107 -5.96 -20.65 9.07
C TYR A 107 -6.98 -19.53 8.84
N ILE A 108 -8.18 -19.90 8.40
CA ILE A 108 -9.33 -19.00 8.27
C ILE A 108 -10.25 -19.26 9.46
N PRO A 109 -10.42 -18.31 10.39
CA PRO A 109 -11.31 -18.50 11.53
C PRO A 109 -12.76 -18.78 11.08
N PRO A 110 -13.50 -19.67 11.76
CA PRO A 110 -14.86 -20.03 11.36
C PRO A 110 -15.84 -18.85 11.36
N GLN A 111 -15.55 -17.79 12.12
CA GLN A 111 -16.33 -16.55 12.14
C GLN A 111 -16.33 -15.83 10.78
N ILE A 112 -15.34 -16.08 9.92
CA ILE A 112 -15.24 -15.52 8.57
C ILE A 112 -16.32 -16.07 7.64
N ALA A 113 -16.81 -17.30 7.90
CA ALA A 113 -17.95 -17.86 7.16
C ALA A 113 -19.26 -17.10 7.42
N ALA A 114 -19.34 -16.31 8.50
CA ALA A 114 -20.49 -15.47 8.80
C ALA A 114 -20.42 -14.07 8.14
N LEU A 115 -19.28 -13.70 7.55
CA LEU A 115 -19.12 -12.41 6.87
C LEU A 115 -19.86 -12.38 5.52
N PRO A 116 -20.23 -11.17 5.04
CA PRO A 116 -20.70 -10.96 3.67
C PRO A 116 -19.75 -11.56 2.63
N PRO A 117 -20.25 -12.10 1.51
CA PRO A 117 -19.41 -12.79 0.53
C PRO A 117 -18.20 -11.98 0.03
N SER A 118 -18.35 -10.67 -0.17
CA SER A 118 -17.25 -9.80 -0.61
C SER A 118 -16.16 -9.64 0.46
N GLU A 119 -16.55 -9.49 1.74
CA GLU A 119 -15.62 -9.36 2.86
C GLU A 119 -14.88 -10.68 3.12
N ARG A 120 -15.57 -11.81 2.92
CA ARG A 120 -14.97 -13.14 2.97
C ARG A 120 -13.91 -13.32 1.90
N LYS A 121 -14.23 -13.04 0.63
CA LYS A 121 -13.28 -13.14 -0.49
C LYS A 121 -12.06 -12.26 -0.28
N TYR A 122 -12.25 -11.04 0.22
CA TYR A 122 -11.14 -10.16 0.58
C TYR A 122 -10.26 -10.76 1.68
N PHE A 123 -10.85 -11.29 2.75
CA PHE A 123 -10.10 -11.93 3.83
C PHE A 123 -9.33 -13.16 3.34
N GLU A 124 -9.97 -14.01 2.52
CA GLU A 124 -9.34 -15.18 1.89
C GLU A 124 -8.16 -14.77 1.01
N ALA A 125 -8.30 -13.70 0.23
CA ALA A 125 -7.22 -13.15 -0.59
C ALA A 125 -6.04 -12.66 0.26
N GLU A 126 -6.31 -11.93 1.36
CA GLU A 126 -5.27 -11.42 2.26
C GLU A 126 -4.50 -12.56 2.95
N LYS A 127 -5.19 -13.66 3.27
CA LYS A 127 -4.57 -14.84 3.90
C LYS A 127 -3.97 -15.82 2.89
N HIS A 128 -4.17 -15.62 1.59
CA HIS A 128 -3.70 -16.55 0.56
C HIS A 128 -2.18 -16.73 0.61
N THR A 129 -1.74 -17.98 0.78
CA THR A 129 -0.33 -18.34 0.96
C THR A 129 0.53 -17.90 -0.22
N GLY A 130 0.02 -17.99 -1.46
CA GLY A 130 0.72 -17.52 -2.65
C GLY A 130 1.01 -16.02 -2.63
N ILE A 131 0.06 -15.18 -2.20
CA ILE A 131 0.26 -13.72 -2.14
C ILE A 131 1.30 -13.38 -1.07
N ARG A 132 1.20 -14.00 0.10
CA ARG A 132 2.16 -13.80 1.20
C ARG A 132 3.57 -14.20 0.79
N ASN A 133 3.72 -15.35 0.12
CA ASN A 133 5.01 -15.83 -0.36
C ASN A 133 5.57 -14.92 -1.46
N ALA A 134 4.73 -14.47 -2.41
CA ALA A 134 5.13 -13.50 -3.42
C ALA A 134 5.63 -12.19 -2.79
N ASN A 135 4.93 -11.64 -1.79
CA ASN A 135 5.37 -10.43 -1.07
C ASN A 135 6.72 -10.61 -0.36
N VAL A 136 6.96 -11.78 0.24
CA VAL A 136 8.25 -12.10 0.85
C VAL A 136 9.35 -12.17 -0.22
N LEU A 137 9.08 -12.80 -1.36
CA LEU A 137 10.05 -12.88 -2.47
C LEU A 137 10.34 -11.51 -3.09
N ILE A 138 9.33 -10.64 -3.23
CA ILE A 138 9.51 -9.24 -3.66
C ILE A 138 10.45 -8.51 -2.70
N SER A 139 10.18 -8.56 -1.40
CA SER A 139 11.05 -7.88 -0.41
C SER A 139 12.47 -8.46 -0.32
N GLN A 140 12.70 -9.67 -0.84
CA GLN A 140 14.03 -10.28 -0.98
C GLN A 140 14.70 -9.98 -2.34
N GLY A 141 14.04 -9.27 -3.25
CA GLY A 141 14.53 -9.03 -4.61
C GLY A 141 14.47 -10.26 -5.54
N ARG A 142 13.80 -11.35 -5.12
CA ARG A 142 13.63 -12.59 -5.89
C ARG A 142 12.44 -12.47 -6.84
N LEU A 143 12.54 -11.51 -7.76
CA LEU A 143 11.41 -11.03 -8.55
C LEU A 143 10.88 -12.03 -9.58
N ASP A 144 11.73 -12.89 -10.15
CA ASP A 144 11.29 -13.93 -11.09
C ASP A 144 10.42 -15.00 -10.41
N GLU A 145 10.79 -15.39 -9.19
CA GLU A 145 10.02 -16.38 -8.43
C GLU A 145 8.70 -15.79 -7.93
N ALA A 146 8.72 -14.54 -7.46
CA ALA A 146 7.51 -13.83 -7.08
C ALA A 146 6.54 -13.72 -8.27
N ARG A 147 7.07 -13.37 -9.46
CA ARG A 147 6.30 -13.29 -10.69
C ARG A 147 5.63 -14.61 -11.03
N ALA A 148 6.37 -15.72 -11.00
CA ALA A 148 5.83 -17.03 -11.32
C ALA A 148 4.62 -17.40 -10.43
N ILE A 149 4.67 -17.05 -9.15
CA ILE A 149 3.54 -17.26 -8.22
C ILE A 149 2.34 -16.39 -8.61
N CYS A 150 2.55 -15.10 -8.89
CA CYS A 150 1.46 -14.20 -9.26
C CYS A 150 0.83 -14.57 -10.62
N ASP A 151 1.65 -14.94 -11.61
CA ASP A 151 1.17 -15.41 -12.91
C ASP A 151 0.35 -16.70 -12.76
N GLU A 152 0.77 -17.63 -11.90
CA GLU A 152 0.02 -18.85 -11.61
C GLU A 152 -1.32 -18.54 -10.95
N ILE A 153 -1.36 -17.67 -9.94
CA ILE A 153 -2.62 -17.22 -9.30
C ILE A 153 -3.57 -16.67 -10.35
N LEU A 154 -3.10 -15.81 -11.25
CA LEU A 154 -3.95 -15.21 -12.28
C LEU A 154 -4.41 -16.19 -13.36
N ARG A 155 -3.70 -17.31 -13.52
CA ARG A 155 -4.06 -18.39 -14.44
C ARG A 155 -5.11 -19.31 -13.84
N THR A 156 -5.04 -19.59 -12.54
CA THR A 156 -5.91 -20.57 -11.87
C THR A 156 -7.12 -19.96 -11.18
N GLU A 157 -7.00 -18.74 -10.66
CA GLU A 157 -8.07 -18.08 -9.89
C GLU A 157 -9.01 -17.30 -10.81
N ASN A 158 -10.30 -17.60 -10.71
CA ASN A 158 -11.36 -16.92 -11.48
C ASN A 158 -12.50 -16.39 -10.63
N GLU A 159 -12.66 -16.90 -9.40
CA GLU A 159 -13.82 -16.63 -8.55
C GLU A 159 -13.53 -15.56 -7.50
N ASN A 160 -12.28 -15.42 -7.07
CA ASN A 160 -11.87 -14.41 -6.09
C ASN A 160 -11.21 -13.20 -6.78
N GLU A 161 -12.02 -12.18 -7.06
CA GLU A 161 -11.61 -10.91 -7.68
C GLU A 161 -10.55 -10.17 -6.87
N PHE A 162 -10.57 -10.26 -5.53
CA PHE A 162 -9.57 -9.62 -4.67
C PHE A 162 -8.22 -10.30 -4.76
N LEU A 163 -8.19 -11.64 -4.85
CA LEU A 163 -6.96 -12.40 -5.00
C LEU A 163 -6.27 -12.08 -6.34
N ARG A 164 -7.05 -11.99 -7.42
CA ARG A 164 -6.55 -11.57 -8.73
C ARG A 164 -6.05 -10.14 -8.70
N PHE A 165 -6.79 -9.23 -8.06
CA PHE A 165 -6.38 -7.85 -7.88
C PHE A 165 -5.04 -7.73 -7.14
N MET A 166 -4.85 -8.46 -6.03
CA MET A 166 -3.60 -8.47 -5.28
C MET A 166 -2.44 -9.04 -6.10
N ALA A 167 -2.67 -10.15 -6.84
CA ALA A 167 -1.64 -10.73 -7.71
C ALA A 167 -1.22 -9.76 -8.83
N SER A 168 -2.18 -9.05 -9.44
CA SER A 168 -1.89 -8.04 -10.45
C SER A 168 -1.13 -6.84 -9.88
N GLY A 169 -1.49 -6.36 -8.68
CA GLY A 169 -0.74 -5.30 -7.99
C GLY A 169 0.71 -5.69 -7.67
N ASN A 170 0.94 -6.94 -7.27
CA ASN A 170 2.29 -7.46 -7.07
C ASN A 170 3.08 -7.52 -8.39
N LEU A 171 2.44 -7.91 -9.49
CA LEU A 171 3.08 -7.89 -10.82
C LEU A 171 3.44 -6.47 -11.26
N CYS A 172 2.59 -5.46 -11.02
CA CYS A 172 2.95 -4.06 -11.23
C CYS A 172 4.23 -3.71 -10.46
N THR A 173 4.30 -4.05 -9.18
CA THR A 173 5.48 -3.80 -8.34
C THR A 173 6.73 -4.49 -8.92
N ILE A 174 6.60 -5.75 -9.33
CA ILE A 174 7.70 -6.53 -9.91
C ILE A 174 8.20 -5.90 -11.22
N TYR A 175 7.30 -5.53 -12.14
CA TYR A 175 7.70 -4.95 -13.42
C TYR A 175 8.33 -3.56 -13.25
N ASP A 176 7.83 -2.78 -12.30
CA ASP A 176 8.41 -1.48 -11.93
C ASP A 176 9.83 -1.64 -11.34
N GLU A 177 10.01 -2.59 -10.42
CA GLU A 177 11.32 -2.88 -9.85
C GLU A 177 12.32 -3.38 -10.89
N LYS A 178 11.87 -4.14 -11.89
CA LYS A 178 12.71 -4.58 -13.02
C LYS A 178 12.98 -3.50 -14.07
N GLY A 179 12.20 -2.41 -14.08
CA GLY A 179 12.24 -1.41 -15.14
C GLY A 179 11.64 -1.90 -16.47
N ASP A 180 10.81 -2.95 -16.44
CA ASP A 180 10.08 -3.42 -17.63
C ASP A 180 8.81 -2.58 -17.82
N ILE A 181 8.98 -1.37 -18.35
CA ILE A 181 7.91 -0.39 -18.53
C ILE A 181 6.80 -0.92 -19.45
N ALA A 182 7.15 -1.72 -20.46
CA ALA A 182 6.18 -2.28 -21.39
C ALA A 182 5.25 -3.28 -20.69
N ALA A 183 5.83 -4.21 -19.92
CA ALA A 183 5.05 -5.15 -19.12
C ALA A 183 4.26 -4.43 -18.03
N LEU A 184 4.85 -3.44 -17.36
CA LEU A 184 4.18 -2.62 -16.34
C LEU A 184 2.95 -1.93 -16.90
N ARG A 185 3.03 -1.28 -18.07
CA ARG A 185 1.89 -0.60 -18.68
C ARG A 185 0.73 -1.54 -19.00
N LYS A 186 1.05 -2.73 -19.50
CA LYS A 186 0.06 -3.76 -19.80
C LYS A 186 -0.58 -4.26 -18.52
N GLU A 187 0.23 -4.51 -17.50
CA GLU A 187 -0.23 -5.01 -16.21
C GLU A 187 -1.09 -4.00 -15.48
N PHE A 188 -0.69 -2.73 -15.50
CA PHE A 188 -1.40 -1.66 -14.83
C PHE A 188 -2.81 -1.47 -15.40
N LEU A 189 -3.01 -1.68 -16.71
CA LEU A 189 -4.36 -1.73 -17.29
C LEU A 189 -5.20 -2.85 -16.69
N ARG A 190 -4.65 -4.07 -16.61
CA ARG A 190 -5.33 -5.20 -15.98
C ARG A 190 -5.66 -4.92 -14.52
N TYR A 191 -4.73 -4.32 -13.79
CA TYR A 191 -4.91 -3.90 -12.40
C TYR A 191 -6.08 -2.91 -12.26
N LEU A 192 -6.15 -1.90 -13.14
CA LEU A 192 -7.25 -0.93 -13.14
C LEU A 192 -8.59 -1.56 -13.53
N ASP A 193 -8.61 -2.51 -14.47
CA ASP A 193 -9.81 -3.27 -14.84
C ASP A 193 -10.32 -4.10 -13.66
N LEU A 194 -9.42 -4.77 -12.94
CA LEU A 194 -9.75 -5.52 -11.73
C LEU A 194 -10.26 -4.59 -10.63
N LEU A 195 -9.61 -3.46 -10.41
CA LEU A 195 -10.02 -2.46 -9.42
C LEU A 195 -11.41 -1.89 -9.70
N GLU A 196 -11.74 -1.62 -10.96
CA GLU A 196 -13.07 -1.20 -11.41
C GLU A 196 -14.12 -2.28 -11.10
N SER A 197 -13.77 -3.56 -11.29
CA SER A 197 -14.67 -4.69 -11.00
C SER A 197 -15.01 -4.86 -9.52
N LEU A 198 -14.12 -4.44 -8.61
CA LEU A 198 -14.32 -4.55 -7.15
C LEU A 198 -15.42 -3.62 -6.62
N LYS A 199 -15.88 -2.64 -7.40
CA LYS A 199 -16.96 -1.69 -7.03
C LYS A 199 -16.77 -1.06 -5.63
N ILE A 200 -15.54 -0.68 -5.31
CA ILE A 200 -15.20 -0.08 -4.01
C ILE A 200 -15.97 1.24 -3.86
N LYS A 201 -16.78 1.35 -2.78
CA LYS A 201 -17.58 2.54 -2.51
C LYS A 201 -16.68 3.77 -2.33
N GLY A 202 -17.01 4.86 -3.04
CA GLY A 202 -16.29 6.13 -2.94
C GLY A 202 -15.00 6.22 -3.75
N PHE A 203 -14.68 5.20 -4.56
CA PHE A 203 -13.49 5.20 -5.41
C PHE A 203 -13.88 5.01 -6.88
N GLU A 204 -13.60 6.01 -7.71
CA GLU A 204 -13.90 5.98 -9.15
C GLU A 204 -12.68 5.46 -9.93
N ALA A 205 -12.45 4.15 -9.87
CA ALA A 205 -11.41 3.46 -10.65
C ALA A 205 -11.49 3.79 -12.15
N LYS A 206 -12.71 4.00 -12.66
CA LYS A 206 -12.99 4.43 -14.03
C LYS A 206 -12.28 5.73 -14.41
N ASN A 207 -12.20 6.71 -13.51
CA ASN A 207 -11.53 7.99 -13.80
C ASN A 207 -10.03 7.83 -13.88
N ILE A 208 -9.45 7.00 -13.01
CA ILE A 208 -8.01 6.70 -13.03
C ILE A 208 -7.65 5.97 -14.33
N LYS A 209 -8.47 5.00 -14.73
CA LYS A 209 -8.32 4.31 -16.02
C LYS A 209 -8.46 5.25 -17.21
N ALA A 210 -9.45 6.14 -17.21
CA ALA A 210 -9.60 7.16 -18.25
C ALA A 210 -8.38 8.10 -18.32
N GLY A 211 -7.88 8.55 -17.16
CA GLY A 211 -6.66 9.35 -17.06
C GLY A 211 -5.43 8.62 -17.60
N TYR A 212 -5.24 7.36 -17.22
CA TYR A 212 -4.16 6.51 -17.72
C TYR A 212 -4.21 6.34 -19.24
N LEU A 213 -5.40 6.06 -19.81
CA LEU A 213 -5.58 5.93 -21.25
C LEU A 213 -5.32 7.26 -21.98
N SER A 214 -5.73 8.39 -21.39
CA SER A 214 -5.45 9.73 -21.91
C SER A 214 -3.94 10.01 -21.95
N MET A 215 -3.20 9.67 -20.90
CA MET A 215 -1.74 9.82 -20.87
C MET A 215 -1.05 8.93 -21.92
N ASN A 216 -1.50 7.70 -22.11
CA ASN A 216 -0.99 6.82 -23.17
C ASN A 216 -1.26 7.39 -24.57
N LYS A 217 -2.46 7.94 -24.79
CA LYS A 217 -2.77 8.62 -26.06
C LYS A 217 -1.89 9.85 -26.26
N MET A 218 -1.70 10.65 -25.22
CA MET A 218 -0.82 11.82 -25.25
C MET A 218 0.63 11.44 -25.59
N LEU A 219 1.13 10.31 -25.07
CA LEU A 219 2.45 9.80 -25.44
C LEU A 219 2.55 9.48 -26.95
N LEU A 220 1.55 8.81 -27.51
CA LEU A 220 1.52 8.46 -28.94
C LEU A 220 1.42 9.69 -29.84
N ASP A 221 0.61 10.66 -29.44
CA ASP A 221 0.40 11.91 -30.15
C ASP A 221 1.41 13.01 -29.75
N PHE A 222 2.42 12.71 -28.92
CA PHE A 222 3.26 13.73 -28.28
C PHE A 222 4.02 14.59 -29.29
N GLY A 223 4.40 14.03 -30.45
CA GLY A 223 5.02 14.79 -31.53
C GLY A 223 4.13 15.95 -32.00
N LYS A 224 2.82 15.73 -32.10
CA LYS A 224 1.84 16.76 -32.47
C LYS A 224 1.71 17.80 -31.37
N VAL A 225 1.60 17.36 -30.11
CA VAL A 225 1.53 18.23 -28.92
C VAL A 225 2.76 19.14 -28.84
N ARG A 226 3.95 18.60 -29.07
CA ARG A 226 5.22 19.34 -29.03
C ARG A 226 5.29 20.43 -30.09
N SER A 227 4.75 20.16 -31.29
CA SER A 227 4.76 21.08 -32.43
C SER A 227 3.62 22.10 -32.43
N ASP A 228 2.60 21.92 -31.58
CA ASP A 228 1.41 22.76 -31.58
C ASP A 228 1.73 24.19 -31.08
N PRO A 229 1.52 25.24 -31.91
CA PRO A 229 1.80 26.62 -31.53
C PRO A 229 1.00 27.09 -30.30
N ILE A 230 -0.23 26.60 -30.12
CA ILE A 230 -1.10 26.96 -28.99
C ILE A 230 -0.52 26.39 -27.70
N VAL A 231 -0.13 25.11 -27.72
CA VAL A 231 0.51 24.45 -26.56
C VAL A 231 1.81 25.16 -26.20
N ARG A 232 2.66 25.44 -27.20
CA ARG A 232 3.95 26.14 -26.98
C ARG A 232 3.75 27.54 -26.40
N SER A 233 2.79 28.30 -26.94
CA SER A 233 2.46 29.64 -26.42
C SER A 233 1.93 29.57 -24.99
N HIS A 234 1.07 28.58 -24.68
CA HIS A 234 0.53 28.41 -23.34
C HIS A 234 1.62 28.04 -22.33
N ILE A 235 2.52 27.12 -22.67
CA ILE A 235 3.64 26.76 -21.79
C ILE A 235 4.57 27.97 -21.58
N GLY A 236 4.86 28.74 -22.62
CA GLY A 236 5.67 29.96 -22.49
C GLY A 236 5.03 30.98 -21.53
N GLU A 237 3.72 31.17 -21.63
CA GLU A 237 2.96 32.03 -20.72
C GLU A 237 2.99 31.51 -19.28
N VAL A 238 2.84 30.20 -19.06
CA VAL A 238 2.94 29.58 -17.73
C VAL A 238 4.34 29.77 -17.13
N ILE A 239 5.41 29.58 -17.91
CA ILE A 239 6.79 29.81 -17.45
C ILE A 239 6.95 31.27 -17.01
N ARG A 240 6.46 32.23 -17.80
CA ARG A 240 6.51 33.66 -17.51
C ARG A 240 5.73 34.03 -16.25
N GLN A 241 4.50 33.53 -16.12
CA GLN A 241 3.65 33.76 -14.95
C GLN A 241 4.27 33.23 -13.65
N ASN A 242 5.05 32.15 -13.73
CA ASN A 242 5.76 31.58 -12.60
C ASN A 242 7.16 32.18 -12.37
N GLY A 243 7.59 33.17 -13.17
CA GLY A 243 8.93 33.75 -13.08
C GLY A 243 10.07 32.75 -13.35
N ALA A 244 9.79 31.68 -14.10
CA ALA A 244 10.70 30.55 -14.30
C ALA A 244 11.56 30.69 -15.57
N GLU A 245 11.56 31.86 -16.23
CA GLU A 245 12.22 32.09 -17.52
C GLU A 245 13.75 31.88 -17.48
N GLY A 246 14.37 31.99 -16.29
CA GLY A 246 15.80 31.73 -16.10
C GLY A 246 16.19 30.27 -15.87
N VAL A 247 15.21 29.38 -15.67
CA VAL A 247 15.44 27.97 -15.29
C VAL A 247 14.70 26.96 -16.17
N ALA A 248 13.67 27.38 -16.91
CA ALA A 248 12.87 26.52 -17.76
C ALA A 248 12.62 27.17 -19.13
N THR A 249 12.64 26.35 -20.17
CA THR A 249 12.24 26.72 -21.52
C THR A 249 11.02 25.90 -21.92
N VAL A 250 10.30 26.32 -22.96
CA VAL A 250 9.18 25.53 -23.51
C VAL A 250 9.65 24.12 -23.89
N ASP A 251 10.81 24.00 -24.52
CA ASP A 251 11.34 22.70 -24.94
C ASP A 251 11.78 21.83 -23.76
N SER A 252 12.38 22.41 -22.71
CA SER A 252 12.74 21.62 -21.51
C SER A 252 11.51 21.08 -20.79
N VAL A 253 10.43 21.88 -20.65
CA VAL A 253 9.17 21.41 -20.06
C VAL A 253 8.54 20.29 -20.89
N LEU A 254 8.60 20.39 -22.22
CA LEU A 254 8.10 19.35 -23.13
C LEU A 254 8.97 18.08 -23.09
N ASP A 255 10.28 18.22 -22.96
CA ASP A 255 11.19 17.08 -22.79
C ASP A 255 10.95 16.35 -21.47
N ASP A 256 10.80 17.09 -20.37
CA ASP A 256 10.45 16.52 -19.06
C ASP A 256 9.10 15.81 -19.11
N THR A 257 8.09 16.45 -19.72
CA THR A 257 6.76 15.85 -19.90
C THR A 257 6.84 14.55 -20.71
N LEU A 258 7.65 14.51 -21.78
CA LEU A 258 7.86 13.28 -22.55
C LEU A 258 8.55 12.21 -21.70
N GLY A 259 9.53 12.59 -20.87
CA GLY A 259 10.18 11.71 -19.91
C GLY A 259 9.17 11.05 -18.98
N TYR A 260 8.33 11.86 -18.31
CA TYR A 260 7.25 11.36 -17.45
C TYR A 260 6.30 10.45 -18.22
N LEU A 261 5.83 10.86 -19.41
CA LEU A 261 4.90 10.08 -20.20
C LEU A 261 5.50 8.75 -20.65
N LYS A 262 6.81 8.67 -20.92
CA LYS A 262 7.52 7.43 -21.30
C LYS A 262 7.72 6.47 -20.12
N ASN A 263 7.85 6.98 -18.91
CA ASN A 263 8.11 6.15 -17.73
C ASN A 263 6.84 5.77 -16.98
N PHE A 264 5.76 6.53 -17.11
CA PHE A 264 4.48 6.24 -16.47
C PHE A 264 3.95 4.83 -16.81
N PRO A 265 3.46 4.02 -15.85
CA PRO A 265 3.18 4.34 -14.45
C PRO A 265 4.31 3.95 -13.47
N SER A 266 5.56 3.87 -13.92
CA SER A 266 6.71 3.56 -13.06
C SER A 266 6.84 4.56 -11.92
N SER A 267 7.23 4.06 -10.74
CA SER A 267 7.58 4.92 -9.59
C SER A 267 9.02 5.42 -9.66
N LYS A 268 9.81 4.89 -10.60
CA LYS A 268 11.17 5.35 -10.86
C LYS A 268 11.04 6.50 -11.87
N HIS A 269 11.64 7.64 -11.52
CA HIS A 269 11.65 8.94 -12.21
C HIS A 269 10.70 9.98 -11.61
#